data_AF-T0VIR3-F1
#
_entry.id   AF-T0VIR3-F1
#
_cell.length_a   1.000
_cell.length_b   1.000
_cell.length_c   1.000
_cell.angle_alpha   90.00
_cell.angle_beta   90.00
_cell.angle_gamma   90.00
#
_symmetry.space_group_name_H-M   'P 1'
#
loop_
_entity.id
_entity.type
_entity.pdbx_description
1 polymer ?
#
loop_
_entity_poly.entity_id
_entity_poly.type
_entity_poly.pdbx_seq_one_letter_code
_entity_poly.pdbx_strand_id
1 'polypeptide(L)'
;MTTYHQLLNQLDHLKLDRVRQLLPEFLDEHADISLVEGLHELLSEELREREALLQERRLKKAHLPYEKRVMDFDFQFQPKINKAEILDLHTLRFLDKHENLLFI
;
A
#
# COMPACT_ATOMS: atom_id res chain seq x y z
N MET A 1 -13.06 16.66 -30.23
CA MET A 1 -12.43 16.04 -29.04
C MET A 1 -12.97 14.62 -28.95
N THR A 2 -12.13 13.59 -29.01
CA THR A 2 -12.58 12.19 -28.95
C THR A 2 -13.07 11.85 -27.54
N THR A 3 -14.03 10.93 -27.43
CA THR A 3 -14.59 10.46 -26.15
C THR A 3 -13.48 9.99 -25.19
N TYR A 4 -12.41 9.40 -25.73
CA TYR A 4 -11.23 8.98 -24.97
C TYR A 4 -10.51 10.15 -24.27
N HIS A 5 -10.33 11.28 -24.94
CA HIS A 5 -9.72 12.46 -24.30
C HIS A 5 -10.61 13.05 -23.22
N GLN A 6 -11.94 12.99 -23.38
CA GLN A 6 -12.87 13.42 -22.33
C GLN A 6 -12.77 12.52 -21.10
N LEU A 7 -12.67 11.20 -21.29
CA LEU A 7 -12.46 10.23 -20.22
C LEU A 7 -11.16 10.49 -19.46
N LEU A 8 -10.04 10.70 -20.16
CA LEU A 8 -8.76 11.01 -19.52
C LEU A 8 -8.83 12.29 -18.67
N ASN A 9 -9.52 13.32 -19.17
CA ASN A 9 -9.72 14.57 -18.41
C ASN A 9 -10.63 14.35 -17.18
N GLN A 10 -11.64 13.49 -17.27
CA GLN A 10 -12.50 13.13 -16.14
C GLN A 10 -11.70 12.38 -15.06
N LEU A 11 -10.86 11.43 -15.45
CA LEU A 11 -9.98 10.69 -14.54
C LEU A 11 -9.00 11.64 -13.83
N ASP A 12 -8.43 12.58 -14.56
CA ASP A 12 -7.54 13.61 -14.01
C ASP A 12 -8.26 14.51 -12.99
N HIS A 13 -9.48 14.97 -13.32
CA HIS A 13 -10.29 15.77 -12.41
C HIS A 13 -10.68 15.02 -11.13
N LEU A 14 -10.90 13.70 -11.22
CA LEU A 14 -11.19 12.83 -10.08
C LEU A 14 -9.93 12.41 -9.30
N LYS A 15 -8.73 12.78 -9.77
CA LYS A 15 -7.43 12.37 -9.21
C LYS A 15 -7.27 10.86 -9.17
N LEU A 16 -7.66 10.20 -10.26
CA LEU A 16 -7.47 8.77 -10.51
C LEU A 16 -6.25 8.58 -11.42
N ASP A 17 -5.09 8.97 -10.89
CA ASP A 17 -3.85 9.08 -11.65
C ASP A 17 -3.33 7.72 -12.11
N ARG A 18 -3.49 6.69 -11.27
CA ARG A 18 -3.05 5.33 -11.57
C ARG A 18 -3.95 4.69 -12.60
N VAL A 19 -5.28 4.85 -12.46
CA VAL A 19 -6.24 4.39 -13.49
C VAL A 19 -5.92 5.03 -14.84
N ARG A 20 -5.67 6.34 -14.88
CA ARG A 20 -5.33 7.06 -16.12
C ARG A 20 -4.09 6.49 -16.81
N GLN A 21 -3.08 6.09 -16.04
CA GLN A 21 -1.84 5.50 -16.56
C GLN A 21 -2.05 4.07 -17.07
N LEU A 22 -2.83 3.27 -16.35
CA LEU A 22 -3.07 1.86 -16.68
C LEU A 22 -4.12 1.68 -17.78
N LEU A 23 -4.99 2.66 -17.99
CA LEU A 23 -6.10 2.58 -18.94
C LEU A 23 -5.70 2.12 -20.36
N PRO A 24 -4.61 2.60 -20.99
CA PRO A 24 -4.23 2.15 -22.32
C PRO A 24 -3.85 0.67 -22.36
N GLU A 25 -2.98 0.25 -21.43
CA GLU A 25 -2.51 -1.15 -21.31
C GLU A 25 -3.68 -2.08 -20.97
N PHE A 26 -4.55 -1.64 -20.07
CA PHE A 26 -5.76 -2.35 -19.70
C PHE A 26 -6.73 -2.52 -20.88
N LEU A 27 -6.87 -1.54 -21.77
CA LEU A 27 -7.74 -1.70 -22.94
C LEU A 27 -7.17 -2.67 -23.98
N ASP A 28 -5.84 -2.78 -24.07
CA ASP A 28 -5.16 -3.66 -25.01
C ASP A 28 -5.13 -5.12 -24.53
N GLU A 29 -4.91 -5.36 -23.24
CA GLU A 29 -4.77 -6.71 -22.67
C GLU A 29 -6.11 -7.41 -22.44
N HIS A 30 -7.20 -6.65 -22.31
CA HIS A 30 -8.43 -7.11 -21.67
C HIS A 30 -9.65 -6.78 -22.55
N ALA A 31 -9.62 -7.27 -23.79
CA ALA A 31 -10.68 -7.07 -24.77
C ALA A 31 -12.02 -7.76 -24.41
N ASP A 32 -11.97 -8.84 -23.62
CA ASP A 32 -13.12 -9.75 -23.39
C ASP A 32 -13.64 -9.80 -21.94
N ILE A 33 -13.07 -9.03 -21.01
CA ILE A 33 -13.54 -9.00 -19.62
C ILE A 33 -14.83 -8.21 -19.45
N SER A 34 -15.57 -8.55 -18.39
CA SER A 34 -16.71 -7.77 -17.96
C SER A 34 -16.28 -6.37 -17.54
N LEU A 35 -17.07 -5.35 -17.93
CA LEU A 35 -16.87 -3.97 -17.50
C LEU A 35 -16.77 -3.84 -15.98
N VAL A 36 -17.53 -4.64 -15.24
CA VAL A 36 -17.54 -4.61 -13.76
C VAL A 36 -16.22 -5.12 -13.20
N GLU A 37 -15.69 -6.21 -13.76
CA GLU A 37 -14.41 -6.79 -13.34
C GLU A 37 -13.27 -5.84 -13.64
N GLY A 38 -13.26 -5.25 -14.84
CA GLY A 38 -12.18 -4.33 -15.18
C GLY A 38 -12.20 -3.02 -14.41
N LEU A 39 -13.38 -2.46 -14.11
CA LEU A 39 -13.49 -1.32 -13.20
C LEU A 39 -13.03 -1.69 -11.79
N HIS A 40 -13.36 -2.89 -11.31
CA HIS A 40 -12.91 -3.35 -10.00
C HIS A 40 -11.38 -3.44 -9.93
N GLU A 41 -10.74 -3.99 -10.95
CA GLU A 41 -9.28 -4.14 -10.99
C GLU A 41 -8.56 -2.79 -11.05
N LEU A 42 -8.98 -1.91 -11.97
CA LEU A 42 -8.41 -0.57 -12.11
C LEU A 42 -8.54 0.25 -10.81
N LEU A 43 -9.70 0.22 -10.16
CA LEU A 43 -9.91 0.92 -8.90
C LEU A 43 -9.13 0.27 -7.75
N SER A 44 -8.91 -1.04 -7.79
CA SER A 44 -8.12 -1.75 -6.77
C SER A 44 -6.63 -1.41 -6.87
N GLU A 45 -6.10 -1.21 -8.07
CA GLU A 45 -4.74 -0.71 -8.28
C GLU A 45 -4.60 0.75 -7.81
N GLU A 46 -5.58 1.60 -8.10
CA GLU A 46 -5.61 2.98 -7.63
C GLU A 46 -5.62 3.08 -6.10
N LEU A 47 -6.43 2.26 -5.42
CA LEU A 47 -6.46 2.22 -3.96
C LEU A 47 -5.10 1.82 -3.37
N ARG A 48 -4.45 0.79 -3.93
CA ARG A 48 -3.11 0.36 -3.51
C ARG A 48 -2.08 1.48 -3.66
N GLU A 49 -2.06 2.17 -4.78
CA GLU A 49 -1.13 3.28 -5.02
C GLU A 49 -1.38 4.43 -4.03
N ARG A 50 -2.64 4.77 -3.76
CA ARG A 50 -2.99 5.82 -2.80
C ARG A 50 -2.56 5.46 -1.38
N GLU A 51 -2.75 4.21 -0.97
CA GLU A 51 -2.28 3.73 0.33
C GLU A 51 -0.76 3.79 0.45
N ALA A 52 -0.02 3.35 -0.57
CA ALA A 52 1.43 3.43 -0.61
C ALA A 52 1.94 4.88 -0.50
N LEU A 53 1.37 5.80 -1.29
CA LEU A 53 1.72 7.22 -1.23
C LEU A 53 1.38 7.86 0.11
N LEU A 54 0.26 7.46 0.74
CA LEU A 54 -0.10 7.94 2.08
C LEU A 54 0.90 7.44 3.13
N GLN A 55 1.32 6.19 3.06
CA GLN A 55 2.35 5.63 3.94
C GLN A 55 3.68 6.37 3.77
N GLU A 56 4.14 6.56 2.53
CA GLU A 56 5.37 7.29 2.23
C GLU A 56 5.32 8.73 2.75
N ARG A 57 4.19 9.42 2.54
CA ARG A 57 3.98 10.80 3.04
C ARG A 57 3.99 10.85 4.57
N ARG A 58 3.41 9.86 5.26
CA ARG A 58 3.42 9.77 6.72
C ARG A 58 4.86 9.58 7.23
N LEU A 59 5.63 8.69 6.60
CA LEU A 59 7.04 8.47 6.93
C LEU A 59 7.88 9.73 6.71
N LYS A 60 7.73 10.40 5.57
CA LYS A 60 8.42 11.68 5.28
C LYS A 60 8.06 12.76 6.31
N LYS A 61 6.78 12.87 6.70
CA LYS A 61 6.32 13.83 7.72
C LYS A 61 6.84 13.51 9.13
N ALA A 62 7.16 12.26 9.43
CA ALA A 62 7.69 11.87 10.72
C ALA A 62 9.13 12.39 10.97
N HIS A 63 9.79 12.97 9.96
CA HIS A 63 11.17 13.51 10.04
C HIS A 63 12.16 12.52 10.69
N LEU A 64 11.94 11.23 10.45
CA LEU A 64 12.84 10.20 10.97
C LEU A 64 14.18 10.32 10.24
N PRO A 65 15.31 10.43 10.95
CA PRO A 65 16.64 10.60 10.34
C PRO A 65 17.09 9.37 9.53
N TYR A 66 16.45 8.22 9.74
CA TYR A 66 16.67 6.97 9.01
C TYR A 66 15.41 6.10 9.05
N GLU A 67 15.14 5.38 7.96
CA GLU A 67 14.16 4.29 7.96
C GLU A 67 14.78 3.06 8.64
N LYS A 68 14.64 2.97 9.97
CA LYS A 68 15.00 1.74 10.68
C LYS A 68 13.84 0.75 10.66
N ARG A 69 14.06 -0.42 10.06
CA ARG A 69 13.15 -1.56 10.16
C ARG A 69 13.54 -2.41 11.36
N VAL A 70 12.61 -3.24 11.84
CA VAL A 70 12.87 -4.20 12.92
C VAL A 70 14.03 -5.14 12.57
N MET A 71 14.20 -5.44 11.28
CA MET A 71 15.28 -6.28 10.78
C MET A 71 16.67 -5.62 10.88
N ASP A 72 16.72 -4.29 10.94
CA ASP A 72 17.95 -3.52 11.06
C ASP A 72 18.37 -3.34 12.54
N PHE A 73 17.59 -3.87 13.49
CA PHE A 73 17.91 -3.79 14.91
C PHE A 73 18.98 -4.82 15.27
N ASP A 74 20.07 -4.35 15.87
CA ASP A 74 21.12 -5.22 16.40
C ASP A 74 20.70 -5.84 17.75
N PHE A 75 20.13 -7.04 17.69
CA PHE A 75 19.76 -7.80 18.89
C PHE A 75 20.99 -8.30 19.69
N GLN A 76 22.20 -8.28 19.14
CA GLN A 76 23.42 -8.59 19.90
C GLN A 76 23.82 -7.44 20.83
N PHE A 77 23.47 -6.20 20.46
CA PHE A 77 23.71 -5.02 21.30
C PHE A 77 22.93 -5.05 22.63
N GLN A 78 21.71 -5.63 22.62
CA GLN A 78 20.89 -5.82 23.83
C GLN A 78 20.40 -7.27 23.92
N PRO A 79 21.19 -8.19 24.51
CA PRO A 79 20.83 -9.61 24.58
C PRO A 79 19.65 -9.90 25.53
N LYS A 80 19.23 -8.93 26.35
CA LYS A 80 18.02 -9.07 27.19
C LYS A 80 16.72 -9.03 26.39
N ILE A 81 16.75 -8.53 25.15
CA ILE A 81 15.56 -8.48 24.29
C ILE A 81 15.44 -9.83 23.57
N ASN A 82 14.34 -10.53 23.80
CA ASN A 82 14.06 -11.79 23.09
C ASN A 82 13.67 -11.49 21.63
N LYS A 83 14.60 -11.74 20.70
CA LYS A 83 14.38 -11.54 19.27
C LYS A 83 13.16 -12.32 18.75
N ALA A 84 12.92 -13.53 19.24
CA ALA A 84 11.80 -14.36 18.78
C ALA A 84 10.46 -13.73 19.14
N GLU A 85 10.32 -13.21 20.36
CA GLU A 85 9.11 -12.50 20.79
C GLU A 85 8.87 -11.23 19.98
N ILE A 86 9.92 -10.41 19.77
CA ILE A 86 9.79 -9.18 18.96
C ILE A 86 9.38 -9.49 17.52
N LEU A 87 9.93 -10.55 16.92
CA LEU A 87 9.54 -10.97 15.58
C LEU A 87 8.11 -11.53 15.54
N ASP A 88 7.67 -12.22 16.60
CA ASP A 88 6.28 -12.68 16.71
C ASP A 88 5.31 -11.50 16.77
N LEU A 89 5.62 -10.48 17.59
CA LEU A 89 4.84 -9.24 17.67
C LEU A 89 4.80 -8.49 16.35
N HIS A 90 5.91 -8.49 15.59
CA HIS A 90 5.99 -7.89 14.26
C HIS A 90 5.00 -8.52 13.26
N THR A 91 4.62 -9.78 13.44
CA THR A 91 3.61 -10.43 12.58
C THR A 91 2.19 -9.92 12.83
N LEU A 92 1.96 -9.17 13.91
CA LEU A 92 0.65 -8.70 14.36
C LEU A 92 -0.37 -9.81 14.67
N ARG A 93 0.05 -11.07 14.77
CA ARG A 93 -0.82 -12.23 15.02
C ARG A 93 -1.67 -12.13 16.29
N PHE A 94 -1.22 -11.35 17.28
CA PHE A 94 -1.99 -11.10 18.50
C PHE A 94 -3.29 -10.34 18.22
N LEU A 95 -3.35 -9.52 17.14
CA LEU A 95 -4.57 -8.84 16.70
C LEU A 95 -5.62 -9.86 16.25
N ASP A 96 -5.23 -10.82 15.40
CA ASP A 96 -6.13 -11.87 14.92
C ASP A 96 -6.67 -12.72 16.08
N LYS A 97 -5.81 -13.00 17.06
CA LYS A 97 -6.17 -13.79 18.24
C LYS A 97 -6.91 -13.00 19.32
N HIS A 98 -7.05 -11.67 19.18
CA HIS A 98 -7.62 -10.78 20.19
C HIS A 98 -6.92 -10.91 21.56
N GLU A 99 -5.59 -11.14 21.54
CA GLU A 99 -4.76 -11.30 22.74
C GLU A 99 -4.27 -9.93 23.23
N ASN A 100 -4.27 -9.73 24.56
CA ASN A 100 -3.72 -8.53 25.18
C ASN A 100 -2.21 -8.66 25.35
N LEU A 101 -1.46 -7.64 24.93
CA LEU A 101 -0.03 -7.55 25.14
C LEU A 101 0.28 -6.77 26.42
N LEU A 102 1.15 -7.31 27.26
CA LEU A 102 1.65 -6.65 28.46
C LEU A 102 3.17 -6.52 28.39
N PHE A 103 3.67 -5.29 28.47
CA PHE A 103 5.10 -4.99 28.57
C PHE A 103 5.42 -4.69 30.05
N ILE A 104 6.33 -5.46 30.65
CA ILE A 104 6.75 -5.34 32.06
C ILE A 104 8.22 -4.96 32.11
#